data_AF-A0A962D5K8-F1
#
_entry.id   AF-A0A962D5K8-F1
#
_cell.length_a   1.000
_cell.length_b   1.000
_cell.length_c   1.000
_cell.angle_alpha   90.00
_cell.angle_beta   90.00
_cell.angle_gamma   90.00
#
_symmetry.space_group_name_H-M   'P 1'
#
loop_
_entity.id
_entity.type
_entity.pdbx_description
1 polymer ?
#
loop_
_entity_poly.entity_id
_entity_poly.type
_entity_poly.pdbx_seq_one_letter_code
_entity_poly.pdbx_strand_id
1 'polypeptide(L)' 'MALPMRFRAAQPGDLSVVRALVESAYRGETSRRGWTTEADLLDGQRIDLAGLQSLLDRPHSRVVLAEADGRLIAC' A
#
# COMPACT_ATOMS: atom_id res chain seq x y z
N MET A 1 -0.72 -3.97 23.99
CA MET A 1 0.24 -5.01 23.60
C MET A 1 0.22 -5.10 22.09
N ALA A 2 1.36 -4.94 21.40
CA ALA A 2 1.38 -4.99 19.93
C ALA A 2 1.22 -6.44 19.45
N LEU A 3 0.41 -6.65 18.41
CA LEU A 3 0.25 -7.95 17.77
C LEU A 3 1.56 -8.36 17.08
N PRO A 4 1.93 -9.66 17.08
CA PRO A 4 3.10 -10.12 16.34
C PRO A 4 2.92 -9.85 14.85
N MET A 5 3.86 -9.11 14.26
CA MET A 5 3.86 -8.76 12.85
C MET A 5 4.69 -9.76 12.06
N ARG A 6 4.16 -10.21 10.93
CA ARG A 6 4.86 -11.04 9.95
C ARG A 6 5.17 -10.21 8.72
N PHE A 7 6.41 -10.27 8.27
CA PHE A 7 6.85 -9.60 7.05
C PHE A 7 7.09 -10.63 5.94
N ARG A 8 6.59 -10.35 4.75
CA ARG A 8 6.82 -11.19 3.57
C ARG A 8 6.92 -10.36 2.30
N ALA A 9 7.51 -10.93 1.27
CA ALA A 9 7.43 -10.31 -0.05
C ALA A 9 6.00 -10.40 -0.62
N ALA A 10 5.57 -9.34 -1.29
CA ALA A 10 4.39 -9.40 -2.13
C ALA A 10 4.60 -10.39 -3.28
N GLN A 11 3.51 -11.04 -3.69
CA GLN A 11 3.40 -11.95 -4.82
C GLN A 11 2.34 -11.41 -5.80
N PRO A 12 2.26 -11.91 -7.04
CA PRO A 12 1.25 -11.45 -8.00
C PRO A 12 -0.19 -11.54 -7.49
N GLY A 13 -0.49 -12.46 -6.56
CA GLY A 13 -1.81 -12.54 -5.91
C GLY A 13 -2.16 -11.37 -4.98
N ASP A 14 -1.17 -10.57 -4.57
CA ASP A 14 -1.37 -9.47 -3.61
C ASP A 14 -1.68 -8.12 -4.26
N LEU A 15 -1.62 -8.00 -5.60
CA LEU A 15 -1.68 -6.72 -6.30
C LEU A 15 -2.94 -5.91 -5.97
N SER A 16 -4.09 -6.58 -5.88
CA SER A 16 -5.37 -5.92 -5.60
C SER A 16 -5.42 -5.35 -4.18
N VAL A 17 -4.95 -6.10 -3.18
CA VAL A 17 -4.94 -5.68 -1.78
C VAL A 17 -3.88 -4.61 -1.52
N VAL A 18 -2.73 -4.68 -2.20
CA VAL A 18 -1.69 -3.64 -2.14
C VAL A 18 -2.20 -2.34 -2.75
N ARG A 19 -2.85 -2.39 -3.93
CA ARG A 19 -3.45 -1.19 -4.55
C ARG A 19 -4.45 -0.52 -3.60
N ALA A 20 -5.36 -1.30 -3.02
CA ALA A 20 -6.37 -0.77 -2.10
C ALA A 20 -5.72 -0.12 -0.86
N LEU A 21 -4.67 -0.74 -0.31
CA LEU A 21 -3.92 -0.20 0.82
C LEU A 21 -3.22 1.11 0.46
N VAL A 22 -2.51 1.16 -0.67
CA VAL A 22 -1.85 2.38 -1.15
C VAL A 22 -2.88 3.49 -1.37
N GLU A 23 -4.00 3.19 -2.05
CA GLU A 23 -5.07 4.18 -2.24
C GLU A 23 -5.62 4.72 -0.90
N SER A 24 -5.80 3.85 0.11
CA SER A 24 -6.26 4.27 1.44
C SER A 24 -5.25 5.13 2.21
N ALA A 25 -3.96 4.97 1.96
CA ALA A 25 -2.92 5.77 2.61
C ALA A 25 -2.93 7.22 2.11
N TYR A 26 -3.28 7.43 0.83
CA TYR A 26 -3.36 8.75 0.21
C TYR A 26 -4.79 9.34 0.22
N ARG A 27 -5.83 8.51 0.34
CA ARG A 27 -7.25 8.92 0.33
C ARG A 27 -7.99 8.45 1.59
N GLY A 28 -8.54 9.38 2.36
CA GLY A 28 -9.39 9.09 3.51
C GLY A 28 -9.41 10.20 4.55
N GLU A 29 -10.40 10.17 5.45
CA GLU A 29 -10.58 11.15 6.54
C GLU A 29 -9.30 11.34 7.38
N THR A 30 -8.51 10.27 7.56
CA THR A 30 -7.24 10.29 8.31
C THR A 30 -6.15 11.14 7.65
N SER A 31 -6.11 11.17 6.31
CA SER A 31 -5.22 12.04 5.50
C SER A 31 -5.69 13.50 5.53
N ARG A 32 -7.00 13.75 5.65
CA ARG A 32 -7.59 15.11 5.72
C ARG A 32 -7.41 15.83 7.06
N ARG A 33 -7.02 15.13 8.13
CA ARG A 33 -6.85 15.73 9.48
C ARG A 33 -5.49 16.41 9.70
N GLY A 34 -4.60 16.39 8.72
CA GLY A 34 -3.33 17.14 8.77
C GLY A 34 -3.47 18.54 8.16
N TRP A 35 -2.93 19.57 8.82
CA TRP A 35 -2.92 20.98 8.33
C TRP A 35 -2.25 21.10 6.95
N THR A 36 -1.40 20.15 6.54
CA THR A 36 -0.65 20.14 5.26
C THR A 36 -1.07 18.99 4.32
N THR A 37 -2.35 18.69 4.20
CA THR A 37 -2.80 17.59 3.33
C THR A 37 -2.80 17.98 1.85
N GLU A 38 -2.05 17.24 1.02
CA GLU A 38 -2.08 17.36 -0.44
C GLU A 38 -3.26 16.59 -1.06
N ALA A 39 -4.21 16.09 -0.26
CA ALA A 39 -5.35 15.31 -0.74
C ALA A 39 -6.20 16.04 -1.79
N ASP A 40 -6.19 17.38 -1.75
CA ASP A 40 -6.90 18.24 -2.72
C ASP A 40 -6.02 18.64 -3.93
N LEU A 41 -4.71 18.35 -3.89
CA LEU A 41 -3.76 18.58 -5.00
C LEU A 41 -3.46 17.29 -5.80
N LEU A 42 -3.58 16.13 -5.15
CA LEU A 42 -3.33 14.82 -5.73
C LEU A 42 -4.65 14.17 -6.17
N ASP A 43 -5.12 14.56 -7.35
CA ASP A 43 -6.23 13.86 -7.99
C ASP A 43 -5.74 12.67 -8.84
N GLY A 44 -6.56 11.63 -8.96
CA GLY A 44 -6.25 10.43 -9.77
C GLY A 44 -5.58 9.24 -9.04
N GLN A 45 -5.27 8.20 -9.82
CA GLN A 45 -4.72 6.94 -9.33
C GLN A 45 -3.21 7.05 -9.06
N ARG A 46 -2.76 6.80 -7.83
CA ARG A 46 -1.33 6.88 -7.48
C ARG A 46 -0.51 5.75 -8.08
N ILE A 47 -1.13 4.57 -8.16
CA ILE A 47 -0.56 3.36 -8.75
C ILE A 47 -1.68 2.45 -9.26
N ASP A 48 -1.50 1.86 -10.43
CA ASP A 48 -2.42 0.88 -11.01
C ASP A 48 -1.85 -0.55 -10.88
N LEU A 49 -2.63 -1.56 -11.26
CA LEU A 49 -2.20 -2.96 -11.16
C LEU A 49 -1.03 -3.27 -12.10
N ALA A 50 -0.97 -2.64 -13.27
CA ALA A 50 0.11 -2.83 -14.24
C ALA A 50 1.44 -2.28 -13.71
N GLY A 51 1.41 -1.11 -13.07
CA GLY A 51 2.55 -0.50 -12.39
C GLY A 51 3.03 -1.35 -11.22
N LEU A 52 2.11 -1.89 -10.40
CA LEU A 52 2.49 -2.82 -9.32
C LEU A 52 3.11 -4.10 -9.86
N GLN A 53 2.54 -4.71 -10.92
CA GLN A 53 3.11 -5.89 -11.55
C GLN A 53 4.53 -5.59 -12.08
N SER A 54 4.71 -4.45 -12.75
CA SER A 54 6.02 -4.00 -13.24
C SER A 54 7.04 -3.83 -12.10
N LEU A 55 6.61 -3.38 -10.92
CA LEU A 55 7.48 -3.29 -9.73
C LEU A 55 7.88 -4.66 -9.18
N LEU A 56 7.01 -5.67 -9.26
CA LEU A 56 7.33 -7.03 -8.85
C LEU A 56 8.29 -7.70 -9.83
N ASP A 57 8.15 -7.42 -11.12
CA ASP A 57 8.99 -8.01 -12.18
C ASP A 57 10.36 -7.32 -12.29
N ARG A 58 10.50 -6.11 -11.74
CA ARG A 58 11.73 -5.33 -11.86
C ARG A 58 12.87 -5.95 -11.03
N PRO A 59 14.03 -6.24 -11.64
CA PRO A 59 15.19 -6.70 -10.89
C PRO A 59 15.60 -5.65 -9.85
N HIS A 60 16.01 -6.12 -8.67
CA HIS A 60 16.36 -5.27 -7.52
C HIS A 60 15.22 -4.41 -6.95
N SER A 61 13.97 -4.70 -7.30
CA SER A 61 12.78 -4.14 -6.67
C SER A 61 12.14 -5.15 -5.70
N ARG A 62 11.55 -4.67 -4.61
CA ARG A 62 10.79 -5.49 -3.67
C ARG A 62 9.69 -4.68 -2.99
N VAL A 63 8.47 -5.21 -3.04
CA VAL A 63 7.36 -4.75 -2.18
C VAL A 63 7.27 -5.68 -0.98
N VAL A 64 7.27 -5.12 0.24
CA VAL A 64 7.30 -5.87 1.49
C VAL A 64 6.00 -5.66 2.25
N LEU A 65 5.27 -6.73 2.50
CA LEU A 65 3.99 -6.70 3.19
C LEU A 65 4.18 -6.96 4.68
N ALA A 66 3.50 -6.17 5.51
CA ALA A 66 3.38 -6.40 6.94
C ALA A 66 1.97 -6.88 7.28
N GLU A 67 1.88 -8.04 7.92
CA GLU A 67 0.63 -8.65 8.35
C GLU A 67 0.58 -8.77 9.87
N ALA A 68 -0.54 -8.40 10.47
CA ALA A 68 -0.85 -8.64 11.87
C ALA A 68 -2.21 -9.31 11.97
N ASP A 69 -2.30 -10.40 12.74
CA ASP A 69 -3.56 -11.15 12.94
C ASP A 69 -4.26 -11.56 11.61
N GLY A 70 -3.46 -12.02 10.64
CA GLY A 70 -3.95 -12.41 9.32
C GLY A 70 -4.42 -11.26 8.41
N ARG A 71 -4.24 -10.00 8.84
CA ARG A 71 -4.63 -8.81 8.08
C ARG A 71 -3.41 -8.06 7.58
N LEU A 72 -3.46 -7.61 6.33
CA LEU A 72 -2.47 -6.68 5.80
C LEU A 72 -2.63 -5.31 6.46
N ILE A 73 -1.55 -4.77 7.02
CA ILE A 73 -1.54 -3.48 7.72
C ILE A 73 -0.57 -2.46 7.11
N ALA A 74 0.42 -2.89 6.34
CA ALA A 74 1.36 -2.02 5.62
C ALA A 74 1.96 -2.72 4.38
N CYS A 75 2.47 -1.94 3.41
CA CYS A 75 3.22 -2.41 2.24
C CYS A 75 4.35 -1.45 1.86
#